data_AF-A0A7X5FSE2-F1
#
_entry.id   AF-A0A7X5FSE2-F1
#
_cell.length_a   1.000
_cell.length_b   1.000
_cell.length_c   1.000
_cell.angle_alpha   90.00
_cell.angle_beta   90.00
_cell.angle_gamma   90.00
#
_symmetry.space_group_name_H-M   'P 1'
#
loop_
_entity.id
_entity.type
_entity.pdbx_description
1 polymer ?
#
loop_
_entity_poly.entity_id
_entity_poly.type
_entity_poly.pdbx_seq_one_letter_code
_entity_poly.pdbx_strand_id
1 'polypeptide(L)' 'MKKQVQKDIKALEALDAAELAKEIAKAEKELFLLSMKHRANELKQSHTLGLQKKYLAKLQMMKTRI' A
#
# COMPACT_ATOMS: atom_id res chain seq x y z
N MET A 1 -11.68 11.56 -0.65
CA MET A 1 -10.25 11.17 -0.60
C MET A 1 -9.77 11.10 -2.03
N LYS A 2 -8.64 11.74 -2.37
CA LYS A 2 -8.07 11.61 -3.72
C LYS A 2 -7.79 10.12 -3.97
N LYS A 3 -8.16 9.61 -5.14
CA LYS A 3 -7.93 8.21 -5.53
C LYS A 3 -6.41 8.01 -5.56
N GLN A 4 -5.83 7.36 -4.55
CA GLN A 4 -4.42 7.02 -4.55
C GLN A 4 -4.24 5.95 -5.62
N VAL A 5 -3.60 6.31 -6.73
CA VAL A 5 -3.30 5.37 -7.82
C VAL A 5 -2.15 4.49 -7.35
N GLN A 6 -2.45 3.20 -7.11
CA GLN A 6 -1.44 2.20 -6.80
C GLN A 6 -0.53 2.02 -8.02
N LYS A 7 0.79 1.92 -7.81
CA LYS A 7 1.73 1.62 -8.90
C LYS A 7 1.47 0.22 -9.44
N ASP A 8 1.46 0.08 -10.76
CA ASP A 8 1.40 -1.21 -11.45
C ASP A 8 2.73 -1.96 -11.33
N ILE A 9 2.71 -3.27 -11.60
CA ILE A 9 3.88 -4.17 -11.43
C ILE A 9 5.10 -3.66 -12.20
N LYS A 10 4.94 -3.24 -13.46
CA LYS A 10 6.04 -2.69 -14.27
C LYS A 10 6.70 -1.47 -13.63
N ALA A 11 5.91 -0.62 -12.96
CA ALA A 11 6.42 0.55 -12.26
C ALA A 11 7.06 0.20 -10.93
N LEU A 12 6.72 -0.95 -10.32
CA LEU A 12 7.37 -1.44 -9.11
C LEU A 12 8.69 -2.15 -9.42
N GLU A 13 8.79 -2.86 -10.54
CA GLU A 13 10.02 -3.52 -11.01
C GLU A 13 11.11 -2.52 -11.40
N ALA A 14 10.72 -1.30 -11.78
CA ALA A 14 11.66 -0.22 -12.10
C ALA A 14 12.23 0.51 -10.87
N LEU A 15 11.70 0.25 -9.67
CA LEU A 15 12.18 0.89 -8.44
C LEU A 15 13.45 0.21 -7.94
N ASP A 16 14.39 1.01 -7.47
CA ASP A 16 15.53 0.47 -6.72
C ASP A 16 15.09 0.01 -5.31
N ALA A 17 15.98 -0.70 -4.60
CA ALA A 17 15.67 -1.23 -3.27
C ALA A 17 15.31 -0.13 -2.25
N ALA A 18 15.89 1.07 -2.37
CA ALA A 18 15.63 2.17 -1.45
C ALA A 18 14.27 2.84 -1.72
N GLU A 19 13.92 3.01 -2.99
CA GLU A 19 12.61 3.50 -3.43
C GLU A 19 11.50 2.51 -3.09
N LEU A 20 11.75 1.22 -3.28
CA LEU A 20 10.80 0.18 -2.88
C LEU A 20 10.58 0.18 -1.36
N ALA A 21 11.64 0.35 -0.57
CA ALA A 21 11.51 0.48 0.89
C ALA A 21 10.70 1.72 1.30
N LYS A 22 10.88 2.87 0.63
CA LYS A 22 10.06 4.07 0.85
C LYS A 22 8.59 3.83 0.52
N GLU A 23 8.30 3.14 -0.57
CA GLU A 23 6.92 2.83 -0.97
C GLU A 23 6.26 1.86 0.03
N ILE A 24 7.00 0.86 0.53
CA ILE A 24 6.53 -0.04 1.58
C ILE A 24 6.16 0.75 2.84
N ALA A 25 7.07 1.58 3.35
CA ALA A 25 6.84 2.38 4.54
C ALA A 25 5.61 3.31 4.39
N LYS A 26 5.42 3.88 3.20
CA LYS A 26 4.24 4.69 2.88
C LYS A 26 2.97 3.84 2.88
N ALA A 27 2.99 2.68 2.24
CA ALA A 27 1.84 1.77 2.16
C ALA A 27 1.42 1.23 3.55
N GLU A 28 2.39 0.96 4.43
CA GLU A 28 2.16 0.57 5.82
C GLU A 28 1.52 1.68 6.64
N LYS A 29 2.04 2.92 6.53
CA LYS A 29 1.45 4.09 7.20
C LYS A 29 0.00 4.32 6.77
N GLU A 30 -0.28 4.19 5.48
CA GLU A 30 -1.64 4.33 4.95
C GLU A 30 -2.56 3.19 5.41
N LEU A 31 -2.07 1.95 5.45
CA LEU A 31 -2.81 0.83 6.00
C LEU A 31 -3.15 1.05 7.49
N PHE A 32 -2.21 1.58 8.26
CA PHE A 32 -2.43 1.95 9.66
C PHE A 32 -3.55 2.99 9.79
N LEU A 33 -3.49 4.09 9.04
CA LEU A 33 -4.54 5.11 9.04
C LEU A 33 -5.91 4.57 8.62
N LEU A 34 -5.97 3.73 7.58
CA LEU A 34 -7.20 3.07 7.16
C LEU A 34 -7.74 2.14 8.25
N SER A 35 -6.85 1.42 8.94
CA SER A 35 -7.23 0.54 10.05
C SER A 35 -7.80 1.31 11.25
N MET A 36 -7.22 2.48 11.58
CA MET A 36 -7.74 3.35 12.62
C MET A 36 -9.13 3.88 12.25
N LYS A 37 -9.30 4.39 11.03
CA LYS A 37 -10.60 4.88 10.53
C LYS A 37 -11.65 3.77 10.50
N HIS A 38 -11.25 2.56 10.12
CA HIS A 38 -12.15 1.40 10.14
C HIS A 38 -12.59 1.08 11.57
N ARG A 39 -11.66 1.07 12.54
CA ARG A 39 -11.99 0.85 13.97
C ARG A 39 -12.89 1.94 14.54
N ALA A 40 -12.73 3.17 14.09
CA ALA A 40 -13.57 4.30 14.48
C ALA A 40 -14.93 4.34 13.75
N ASN A 41 -15.26 3.37 12.89
CA ASN A 41 -16.42 3.39 11.99
C ASN A 41 -16.49 4.62 11.06
N GLU A 42 -15.36 5.30 10.84
CA GLU A 42 -15.25 6.47 9.96
C GLU A 42 -14.86 6.09 8.52
N LEU A 43 -14.50 4.82 8.29
CA LEU A 43 -14.11 4.35 6.96
C LEU A 43 -15.34 4.02 6.10
N LYS A 44 -15.78 4.99 5.31
CA LYS A 44 -16.93 4.85 4.40
C LYS A 44 -16.78 3.73 3.34
N GLN A 45 -15.55 3.39 2.97
CA GLN A 45 -15.25 2.39 1.94
C GLN A 45 -14.33 1.30 2.50
N SER A 46 -14.89 0.31 3.19
CA SER A 46 -14.13 -0.77 3.84
C SER A 46 -13.26 -1.59 2.87
N HIS A 47 -13.67 -1.71 1.59
CA HIS A 47 -12.89 -2.40 0.55
C HIS A 47 -11.50 -1.78 0.33
N THR A 48 -11.32 -0.48 0.64
CA THR A 48 -10.02 0.20 0.54
C THR A 48 -8.96 -0.42 1.45
N LEU A 49 -9.36 -0.97 2.61
CA LEU A 49 -8.47 -1.68 3.51
C LEU A 49 -7.93 -2.97 2.85
N GLY A 50 -8.81 -3.70 2.17
CA GLY A 50 -8.44 -4.91 1.42
C GLY A 50 -7.53 -4.59 0.22
N LEU A 51 -7.83 -3.52 -0.52
CA LEU A 51 -6.98 -3.05 -1.61
C LEU A 51 -5.59 -2.64 -1.12
N GLN A 52 -5.50 -1.97 0.03
CA GLN A 52 -4.22 -1.56 0.61
C GLN A 52 -3.40 -2.76 1.08
N LYS A 53 -4.02 -3.75 1.71
CA LYS A 53 -3.35 -5.01 2.09
C LYS A 53 -2.79 -5.74 0.87
N LYS A 54 -3.58 -5.85 -0.21
CA LYS A 54 -3.13 -6.46 -1.47
C LYS A 54 -1.94 -5.70 -2.08
N TYR A 55 -1.97 -4.37 -2.00
CA TYR A 55 -0.87 -3.55 -2.50
C TYR A 55 0.42 -3.77 -1.69
N LEU A 56 0.32 -3.77 -0.35
CA LEU A 56 1.47 -4.06 0.51
C LEU A 56 2.05 -5.45 0.23
N ALA A 57 1.20 -6.46 0.03
CA ALA A 57 1.65 -7.80 -0.34
C ALA A 57 2.42 -7.82 -1.67
N LYS A 58 1.96 -7.06 -2.68
CA LYS A 58 2.71 -6.91 -3.95
C LYS A 58 4.08 -6.27 -3.73
N LEU A 59 4.18 -5.21 -2.93
CA LEU A 59 5.45 -4.56 -2.63
C LEU A 59 6.43 -5.50 -1.91
N GLN A 60 5.94 -6.27 -0.93
CA GLN A 60 6.75 -7.27 -0.22
C GLN A 60 7.22 -8.38 -1.18
N MET A 61 6.35 -8.84 -2.08
CA MET A 61 6.72 -9.80 -3.11
C MET A 61 7.85 -9.28 -4.02
N MET A 62 7.81 -8.01 -4.41
CA MET A 62 8.90 -7.41 -5.19
C MET A 62 10.19 -7.30 -4.38
N LYS A 63 10.09 -6.95 -3.08
CA LYS A 63 11.25 -6.86 -2.19
C LYS A 63 11.97 -8.19 -2.05
N THR A 64 11.25 -9.31 -2.00
CA THR A 64 11.85 -10.66 -1.93
C THR A 64 12.53 -11.08 -3.24
N ARG A 65 12.26 -10.40 -4.36
CA ARG A 65 12.83 -10.74 -5.68
C ARG A 65 14.14 -9.99 -5.98
N ILE A 66 14.47 -8.95 -5.22
CA ILE A 66 15.69 -8.13 -5.34
C ILE A 66 16.71 -8.63 -4.31
#